data_AF-A0A8T5IY25-F1
#
_entry.id   AF-A0A8T5IY25-F1
#
_cell.length_a   1.000
_cell.length_b   1.000
_cell.length_c   1.000
_cell.angle_alpha   90.00
_cell.angle_beta   90.00
_cell.angle_gamma   90.00
#
_symmetry.space_group_name_H-M   'P 1'
#
loop_
_entity.id
_entity.type
_entity.pdbx_description
1 polymer ?
#
loop_
_entity_poly.entity_id
_entity_poly.type
_entity_poly.pdbx_seq_one_letter_code
_entity_poly.pdbx_strand_id
1 'polypeptide(L)' 'MGKIIAKNVIERKPGFLYYVDGKGNVCEAKMARGGKKKKKVTKKKVVKKKVTKKKVTKKKK' A
#
# COMPACT_ATOMS: atom_id res chain seq x y z
N MET A 1 -13.60 24.44 21.21
CA MET A 1 -12.25 23.95 21.59
C MET A 1 -12.33 22.45 21.77
N GLY A 2 -11.40 21.67 21.19
CA GLY A 2 -11.41 20.21 21.33
C GLY A 2 -10.93 19.76 22.73
N LYS A 3 -11.47 18.64 23.23
CA LYS A 3 -11.06 18.02 24.50
C LYS A 3 -10.17 16.81 24.22
N ILE A 4 -9.03 16.69 24.92
CA ILE A 4 -8.19 15.50 24.87
C ILE A 4 -8.86 14.41 25.73
N ILE A 5 -9.24 13.30 25.10
CA ILE A 5 -9.93 12.18 25.76
C ILE A 5 -8.93 11.18 26.35
N ALA A 6 -7.80 10.96 25.67
CA ALA A 6 -6.76 10.04 26.10
C ALA A 6 -5.37 10.59 25.77
N LYS A 7 -4.44 10.49 26.72
CA LYS A 7 -3.02 10.86 26.56
C LYS A 7 -2.20 9.58 26.36
N ASN A 8 -1.08 9.69 25.64
CA ASN A 8 -0.10 8.62 25.47
C ASN A 8 -0.64 7.31 24.89
N VAL A 9 -1.67 7.38 24.02
CA VAL A 9 -2.28 6.19 23.39
C VAL A 9 -1.29 5.44 22.48
N ILE A 10 -0.27 6.15 21.97
CA ILE A 10 0.80 5.55 21.15
C ILE A 10 2.17 6.10 21.53
N GLU A 11 3.18 5.27 21.40
CA GLU A 11 4.58 5.68 21.37
C GLU A 11 4.98 6.03 19.94
N ARG A 12 5.48 7.25 19.73
CA ARG A 12 5.86 7.72 18.39
C ARG A 12 7.32 7.42 18.12
N LYS A 13 7.58 6.73 17.01
CA LYS A 13 8.93 6.44 16.54
C LYS A 13 9.45 7.55 15.63
N PRO A 14 10.75 7.92 15.74
CA PRO A 14 11.34 8.89 14.86
C PRO A 14 11.32 8.40 13.41
N GLY A 15 10.91 9.26 12.48
CA GLY A 15 10.87 8.94 11.04
C GLY A 15 9.57 8.32 10.54
N PHE A 16 8.52 8.25 11.38
CA PHE A 16 7.20 7.74 11.01
C PHE A 16 6.11 8.82 11.13
N LEU A 17 5.18 8.81 10.17
CA LEU A 17 3.96 9.60 10.18
C LEU A 17 2.84 8.79 10.82
N TYR A 18 2.14 9.42 11.78
CA TYR A 18 0.97 8.84 12.44
C TYR A 18 -0.27 9.64 12.06
N TYR A 19 -1.32 8.95 11.61
CA TYR A 19 -2.58 9.57 11.21
C TYR A 19 -3.77 8.68 11.59
N VAL A 20 -4.97 9.26 11.58
CA VAL A 20 -6.22 8.55 11.82
C VAL A 20 -6.92 8.31 10.48
N ASP A 21 -7.30 7.06 10.21
CA ASP A 21 -8.06 6.73 9.00
C ASP A 21 -9.56 7.05 9.16
N GLY A 22 -10.34 6.94 8.08
CA GLY A 22 -11.79 7.17 8.14
C GLY A 22 -12.57 6.19 9.03
N LYS A 23 -11.94 5.09 9.46
CA LYS A 23 -12.51 4.11 10.40
C LYS A 23 -12.13 4.39 11.85
N GLY A 24 -11.33 5.42 12.11
CA GLY A 24 -10.87 5.79 13.45
C GLY A 24 -9.62 5.06 13.94
N ASN A 25 -8.92 4.32 13.08
CA ASN A 25 -7.69 3.61 13.45
C ASN A 25 -6.48 4.54 13.38
N VAL A 26 -5.52 4.33 14.27
CA VAL A 26 -4.21 4.99 14.20
C VAL A 26 -3.28 4.17 13.31
N CYS A 27 -2.83 4.77 12.20
CA CYS A 27 -1.93 4.12 11.25
C CYS A 27 -0.52 4.71 11.31
N GLU A 28 0.49 3.88 11.03
CA GLU A 28 1.92 4.26 10.97
C GLU A 28 2.44 4.15 9.53
N ALA A 29 3.13 5.18 9.03
CA ALA A 29 3.75 5.18 7.70
C ALA A 29 5.18 5.74 7.74
N LYS A 30 6.13 5.06 7.08
CA LYS A 30 7.54 5.52 7.02
C LYS A 30 7.64 6.80 6.20
N MET A 31 8.15 7.87 6.80
CA MET A 31 8.31 9.15 6.10
C MET A 31 9.35 9.04 4.99
N ALA A 32 9.00 9.55 3.80
CA ALA A 32 9.97 9.76 2.74
C ALA A 32 10.77 11.05 3.02
N ARG A 33 11.69 11.00 3.98
CA ARG A 33 12.64 12.10 4.19
C ARG A 33 13.50 12.23 2.93
N GLY A 34 13.52 13.42 2.33
CA GLY A 34 14.30 13.71 1.14
C GLY A 34 15.78 13.46 1.40
N GLY A 35 16.46 12.81 0.44
CA GLY A 35 17.88 12.49 0.57
C GLY A 35 18.34 11.38 -0.38
N LYS A 36 17.42 10.52 -0.83
CA LYS A 36 17.69 9.56 -1.91
C LYS A 36 16.64 9.72 -2.99
N LYS A 37 17.04 10.26 -4.15
CA LYS A 37 16.25 10.15 -5.39
C LYS A 37 16.00 8.66 -5.59
N LYS A 38 14.76 8.19 -5.38
CA LYS A 38 14.38 6.84 -5.78
C LYS A 38 14.65 6.77 -7.28
N LYS A 39 15.65 6.00 -7.71
CA LYS A 39 15.80 5.62 -9.12
C LYS A 39 14.41 5.16 -9.55
N LYS A 40 13.85 5.78 -10.60
CA LYS A 40 12.61 5.32 -11.25
C LYS A 40 12.82 3.84 -11.50
N VAL A 41 12.23 2.98 -10.66
CA VAL A 41 12.09 1.58 -11.01
C VAL A 41 11.11 1.63 -12.17
N THR A 42 11.64 1.60 -13.39
CA THR A 42 10.85 1.34 -14.59
C THR A 42 10.07 0.09 -14.26
N LYS A 43 8.77 0.26 -13.98
CA LYS A 43 7.85 -0.85 -13.78
C LYS A 43 8.10 -1.78 -14.96
N LYS A 44 8.74 -2.94 -14.75
CA LYS A 44 8.76 -3.99 -15.77
C LYS A 44 7.29 -4.21 -16.09
N LYS A 45 6.91 -3.87 -17.33
CA LYS A 45 5.59 -4.08 -17.90
C LYS A 45 5.21 -5.51 -17.54
N VAL A 46 4.27 -5.69 -16.61
CA VAL A 46 3.60 -6.97 -16.43
C VAL A 46 2.95 -7.24 -17.77
N VAL A 47 3.56 -8.12 -18.56
CA VAL A 47 3.00 -8.60 -19.81
C VAL A 47 1.64 -9.16 -19.45
N LYS A 48 0.58 -8.48 -19.91
CA LYS A 48 -0.79 -8.97 -19.89
C LYS A 48 -0.75 -10.41 -20.41
N LYS A 49 -0.88 -11.39 -19.52
CA LYS A 49 -1.15 -12.77 -19.90
C LYS A 49 -2.54 -12.74 -20.53
N LYS A 50 -2.57 -12.55 -21.86
CA LYS A 50 -3.79 -12.53 -22.66
C LYS A 50 -4.55 -13.81 -22.35
N VAL A 51 -5.77 -13.64 -21.86
CA VAL A 51 -6.81 -14.64 -21.84
C VAL A 51 -7.07 -15.06 -23.29
N THR A 52 -6.50 -16.18 -23.73
CA THR A 52 -6.94 -16.84 -24.97
C THR A 52 -7.96 -17.91 -24.59
N LYS A 53 -9.23 -17.54 -24.70
CA LYS A 53 -10.31 -18.50 -24.95
C LYS A 53 -9.97 -19.27 -26.23
N LYS A 54 -9.67 -20.57 -26.12
CA LYS A 54 -9.78 -21.58 -27.19
C LYS A 54 -10.38 -22.83 -26.53
N LYS A 55 -11.71 -22.94 -26.56
CA LYS A 55 -12.53 -23.66 -27.55
C LYS A 55 -12.70 -25.12 -27.12
N VAL A 56 -13.88 -25.40 -26.54
CA VAL A 56 -14.41 -26.74 -26.35
C VAL A 56 -14.50 -27.43 -27.72
N THR A 57 -13.78 -28.54 -27.93
CA THR A 57 -14.15 -29.59 -28.91
C THR A 57 -13.49 -30.92 -28.57
N LYS A 58 -14.32 -31.83 -28.05
CA LYS A 58 -14.52 -33.24 -28.45
C LYS A 58 -13.31 -34.17 -28.71
N LYS A 59 -13.38 -35.30 -27.98
CA LYS A 59 -13.26 -36.72 -28.41
C LYS A 59 -11.88 -37.39 -28.52
N LYS A 60 -11.81 -38.48 -27.74
CA LYS A 60 -11.34 -39.85 -28.06
C LYS A 60 -9.88 -40.05 -28.47
N LYS A 61 -9.16 -40.80 -27.62
CA LYS A 61 -8.63 -42.09 -28.02
C LYS A 61 -8.96 -43.11 -26.95
#